data_AF-I3EKA1-F1
#
_entry.id   AF-I3EKA1-F1
#
_cell.length_a   1.000
_cell.length_b   1.000
_cell.length_c   1.000
_cell.angle_alpha   90.00
_cell.angle_beta   90.00
_cell.angle_gamma   90.00
#
_symmetry.space_group_name_H-M   'P 1'
#
loop_
_entity.id
_entity.type
_entity.pdbx_description
1 polymer ?
#
loop_
_entity_poly.entity_id
_entity_poly.type
_entity_poly.pdbx_seq_one_letter_code
_entity_poly.pdbx_strand_id
1 'polypeptide(L)'
;MRKERILVKVFLGIVILWCVLTGYKMIRRRYSDVNDRRLHSAKDSDSFYSMPKTKEERKAELGRGTWALIHTIAAKYPPDAGREHQGNLIKFIDLLTKLFPCDECRSHFKKLVDTFPPKVSSREEFAGWACQAHNIVNKRLGKQEFNCSRLDDRWDCGCK
;
A
#
# COMPACT_ATOMS: atom_id res chain seq x y z
N MET A 1 -26.95 66.84 28.97
CA MET A 1 -28.03 65.90 29.37
C MET A 1 -28.67 65.09 28.22
N ARG A 2 -29.34 65.67 27.19
CA ARG A 2 -30.01 64.88 26.11
C ARG A 2 -29.06 64.43 24.99
N LYS A 3 -28.12 65.29 24.57
CA LYS A 3 -27.09 64.97 23.54
C LYS A 3 -26.09 63.91 24.01
N GLU A 4 -25.65 63.97 25.27
CA GLU A 4 -24.74 62.96 25.87
C GLU A 4 -25.37 61.57 25.94
N ARG A 5 -26.66 61.48 26.30
CA ARG A 5 -27.39 60.20 26.28
C ARG A 5 -27.53 59.62 24.88
N ILE A 6 -27.63 60.46 23.84
CA ILE A 6 -27.64 60.01 22.44
C ILE A 6 -26.25 59.51 22.04
N LEU A 7 -25.18 60.23 22.39
CA LEU A 7 -23.81 59.80 22.12
C LEU A 7 -23.49 58.44 22.77
N VAL A 8 -23.89 58.25 24.03
CA VAL A 8 -23.69 56.98 24.74
C VAL A 8 -24.44 55.84 24.07
N LYS A 9 -25.68 56.06 23.61
CA LYS A 9 -26.46 55.04 22.88
C LYS A 9 -25.84 54.70 21.52
N VAL A 10 -25.34 55.69 20.79
CA VAL A 10 -24.65 55.48 19.51
C VAL A 10 -23.36 54.69 19.71
N PHE A 11 -22.56 55.07 20.71
CA PHE A 11 -21.32 54.37 21.04
C PHE A 11 -21.58 52.92 21.45
N LEU A 12 -22.58 52.68 22.31
CA LEU A 12 -22.98 51.32 22.71
C LEU A 12 -23.46 50.51 21.50
N GLY A 13 -24.20 51.11 20.58
CA GLY A 13 -24.61 50.49 19.32
C GLY A 13 -23.43 50.09 18.43
N ILE A 14 -22.42 50.96 18.30
CA ILE A 14 -21.20 50.67 17.53
C ILE A 14 -20.41 49.52 18.18
N VAL A 15 -20.27 49.52 19.51
CA VAL A 15 -19.57 48.46 20.25
C VAL A 15 -20.30 47.11 20.09
N ILE A 16 -21.62 47.09 20.22
CA ILE A 16 -22.42 45.88 20.02
C ILE A 16 -22.26 45.35 18.58
N LEU A 17 -22.38 46.23 17.58
CA LEU A 17 -22.22 45.84 16.18
C LEU A 17 -20.81 45.29 15.92
N TRP A 18 -19.78 45.90 16.48
CA TRP A 18 -18.40 45.43 16.36
C TRP A 18 -18.20 44.05 17.02
N CYS A 19 -18.76 43.83 18.21
CA CYS A 19 -18.76 42.52 18.89
C CYS A 19 -19.49 41.44 18.06
N VAL A 20 -20.63 41.77 17.45
CA VAL A 20 -21.38 40.85 16.58
C VAL A 20 -20.58 40.50 15.33
N LEU A 21 -19.98 41.49 14.66
CA LEU A 21 -19.22 41.27 13.43
C LEU A 21 -17.93 40.48 13.68
N THR A 22 -17.24 40.74 14.78
CA THR A 22 -16.03 39.99 15.19
C THR A 22 -16.39 38.56 15.59
N GLY A 23 -17.45 38.37 16.37
CA GLY A 23 -18.00 37.06 16.71
C GLY A 23 -18.39 36.24 15.48
N TYR A 24 -19.11 36.84 14.53
CA TYR A 24 -19.47 36.20 13.26
C TYR A 24 -18.23 35.80 12.44
N LYS A 25 -17.23 36.68 12.33
CA LYS A 25 -15.96 36.36 11.64
C LYS A 25 -15.23 35.19 12.30
N MET A 26 -15.20 35.14 13.63
CA MET A 26 -14.54 34.06 14.37
C MET A 26 -15.26 32.72 14.17
N ILE A 27 -16.60 32.70 14.28
CA ILE A 27 -17.41 31.50 14.04
C ILE A 27 -17.23 31.01 12.60
N ARG A 28 -17.28 31.91 11.61
CA ARG A 28 -17.08 31.57 10.20
C ARG A 28 -15.68 30.99 9.94
N ARG A 29 -14.63 31.58 10.52
CA ARG A 29 -13.26 31.05 10.42
C ARG A 29 -13.15 29.64 11.02
N ARG A 30 -13.70 29.44 12.21
CA ARG A 30 -13.71 28.13 12.88
C ARG A 30 -14.49 27.08 12.08
N TYR A 31 -15.63 27.45 11.53
CA TYR A 31 -16.42 26.57 10.67
C TYR A 31 -15.65 26.16 9.41
N SER A 32 -14.95 27.11 8.77
CA SER A 32 -14.11 26.85 7.61
C SER A 32 -12.96 25.89 7.92
N ASP A 33 -12.23 26.10 9.02
CA ASP A 33 -11.12 25.23 9.44
C ASP A 33 -11.59 23.80 9.79
N VAL A 34 -12.71 23.67 10.50
CA VAL A 34 -13.30 22.34 10.79
C VAL A 34 -13.71 21.62 9.50
N ASN A 35 -14.26 22.34 8.53
CA ASN A 35 -14.69 21.75 7.26
C ASN A 35 -13.50 21.32 6.38
N ASP A 36 -12.43 22.12 6.37
CA ASP A 36 -11.19 21.80 5.65
C ASP A 36 -10.51 20.55 6.22
N ARG A 37 -10.41 20.44 7.56
CA ARG A 37 -9.90 19.23 8.22
C ARG A 37 -10.74 17.99 7.94
N ARG A 38 -12.08 18.12 7.88
CA ARG A 38 -12.97 17.02 7.50
C ARG A 38 -12.75 16.60 6.04
N LEU A 39 -12.59 17.55 5.14
CA LEU A 39 -12.34 17.27 3.72
C LEU A 39 -10.99 16.57 3.51
N HIS A 40 -9.95 17.00 4.22
CA HIS A 40 -8.65 16.33 4.22
C HIS A 40 -8.73 14.92 4.79
N SER A 41 -9.38 14.73 5.95
CA SER A 41 -9.59 13.41 6.54
C SER A 41 -10.38 12.45 5.64
N ALA A 42 -11.36 12.96 4.88
CA ALA A 42 -12.14 12.17 3.93
C ALA A 42 -11.32 11.78 2.68
N LYS A 43 -10.44 12.66 2.21
CA LYS A 43 -9.52 12.34 1.10
C LYS A 43 -8.46 11.32 1.51
N ASP A 44 -7.96 11.40 2.73
CA ASP A 44 -6.97 10.45 3.24
C ASP A 44 -7.59 9.05 3.39
N SER A 45 -8.87 8.94 3.79
CA SER A 45 -9.57 7.65 3.87
C SER A 45 -9.83 6.98 2.52
N ASP A 46 -10.03 7.76 1.45
CA ASP A 46 -10.20 7.22 0.08
C ASP A 46 -8.87 6.82 -0.58
N SER A 47 -7.74 7.30 -0.06
CA SER A 47 -6.43 7.05 -0.68
C SER A 47 -5.97 5.59 -0.56
N PHE A 48 -6.39 4.90 0.50
CA PHE A 48 -5.92 3.53 0.81
C PHE A 48 -6.36 2.50 -0.24
N TYR A 49 -7.45 2.77 -0.97
CA TYR A 49 -7.97 1.90 -2.04
C TYR A 49 -7.87 2.55 -3.42
N SER A 50 -7.05 3.58 -3.59
CA SER A 50 -6.84 4.23 -4.88
C SER A 50 -6.16 3.26 -5.85
N MET A 51 -6.96 2.62 -6.70
CA MET A 51 -6.46 1.68 -7.69
C MET A 51 -5.74 2.40 -8.84
N PRO A 52 -4.64 1.85 -9.38
CA PRO A 52 -4.00 2.41 -10.55
C PRO A 52 -4.95 2.57 -11.74
N LYS A 53 -4.71 3.59 -12.57
CA LYS A 53 -5.64 4.02 -13.62
C LYS A 53 -5.64 3.09 -14.82
N THR A 54 -4.48 2.61 -15.24
CA THR A 54 -4.34 1.74 -16.42
C THR A 54 -4.40 0.25 -16.06
N LYS A 55 -4.70 -0.59 -17.06
CA LYS A 55 -4.72 -2.06 -16.87
C LYS A 55 -3.30 -2.57 -16.58
N GLU A 56 -2.32 -1.96 -17.22
CA GLU A 56 -0.89 -2.27 -17.14
C GLU A 56 -0.36 -1.96 -15.74
N GLU A 57 -0.71 -0.79 -15.18
CA GLU A 57 -0.31 -0.44 -13.82
C GLU A 57 -0.98 -1.35 -12.78
N ARG A 58 -2.27 -1.69 -12.95
CA ARG A 58 -2.96 -2.64 -12.04
C ARG A 58 -2.33 -4.03 -12.09
N LYS A 59 -2.00 -4.52 -13.28
CA LYS A 59 -1.29 -5.78 -13.47
C LYS A 59 0.09 -5.75 -12.82
N ALA A 60 0.82 -4.64 -12.98
CA ALA A 60 2.14 -4.46 -12.39
C ALA A 60 2.06 -4.36 -10.86
N GLU A 61 1.05 -3.69 -10.31
CA GLU A 61 0.81 -3.58 -8.87
C GLU A 61 0.53 -4.95 -8.23
N LEU A 62 -0.39 -5.70 -8.82
CA LEU A 62 -0.67 -7.08 -8.41
C LEU A 62 0.60 -7.96 -8.45
N GLY A 63 1.38 -7.83 -9.52
CA GLY A 63 2.65 -8.55 -9.67
C GLY A 63 3.66 -8.18 -8.58
N ARG A 64 3.86 -6.87 -8.33
CA ARG A 64 4.75 -6.38 -7.27
C ARG A 64 4.33 -6.90 -5.90
N GLY A 65 3.04 -6.80 -5.55
CA GLY A 65 2.53 -7.27 -4.26
C GLY A 65 2.72 -8.77 -4.07
N THR A 66 2.49 -9.56 -5.13
CA THR A 66 2.67 -11.02 -5.07
C THR A 66 4.13 -11.42 -4.95
N TRP A 67 5.03 -10.80 -5.72
CA TRP A 67 6.46 -11.05 -5.58
C TRP A 67 6.99 -10.61 -4.22
N ALA A 68 6.52 -9.48 -3.69
CA ALA A 68 6.87 -9.04 -2.34
C ALA A 68 6.45 -10.07 -1.28
N LEU A 69 5.24 -10.64 -1.41
CA LEU A 69 4.78 -11.72 -0.54
C LEU A 69 5.66 -12.97 -0.65
N ILE A 70 5.93 -13.46 -1.88
CA ILE A 70 6.75 -14.66 -2.10
C ILE A 70 8.16 -14.49 -1.51
N HIS A 71 8.82 -13.36 -1.79
CA HIS A 71 10.17 -13.09 -1.30
C HIS A 71 10.20 -12.90 0.22
N THR A 72 9.18 -12.28 0.80
CA THR A 72 9.03 -12.17 2.27
C THR A 72 8.84 -13.54 2.92
N ILE A 73 7.99 -14.41 2.35
CA ILE A 73 7.82 -15.79 2.81
C ILE A 73 9.18 -16.50 2.74
N ALA A 74 9.93 -16.32 1.66
CA ALA A 74 11.26 -16.91 1.52
C ALA A 74 12.23 -16.41 2.58
N ALA A 75 12.28 -15.10 2.85
CA ALA A 75 13.15 -14.52 3.87
C ALA A 75 12.86 -15.06 5.28
N LYS A 76 11.58 -15.32 5.61
CA LYS A 76 11.17 -15.86 6.92
C LYS A 76 11.10 -17.38 6.98
N TYR A 77 11.34 -18.08 5.86
CA TYR A 77 11.29 -19.54 5.82
C TYR A 77 12.35 -20.17 6.75
N PRO A 78 12.13 -21.36 7.32
CA PRO A 78 13.12 -22.00 8.20
C PRO A 78 14.44 -22.29 7.49
N PRO A 79 15.61 -22.17 8.17
CA PRO A 79 16.89 -22.59 7.60
C PRO A 79 16.91 -24.08 7.24
N ASP A 80 16.23 -24.90 8.03
CA ASP A 80 15.96 -26.31 7.77
C ASP A 80 14.45 -26.54 7.94
N ALA A 81 13.75 -26.85 6.85
CA ALA A 81 12.30 -26.91 6.84
C ALA A 81 11.80 -28.35 7.00
N GLY A 82 11.04 -28.62 8.06
CA GLY A 82 10.35 -29.90 8.24
C GLY A 82 9.27 -30.14 7.18
N ARG A 83 8.81 -31.39 7.06
CA ARG A 83 7.83 -31.84 6.05
C ARG A 83 6.56 -30.98 5.97
N GLU A 84 6.08 -30.48 7.10
CA GLU A 84 4.91 -29.60 7.14
C GLU A 84 5.17 -28.27 6.44
N HIS A 85 6.26 -27.58 6.77
CA HIS A 85 6.65 -26.33 6.12
C HIS A 85 6.87 -26.52 4.61
N GLN A 86 7.49 -27.63 4.21
CA GLN A 86 7.68 -27.97 2.79
C GLN A 86 6.33 -28.17 2.08
N GLY A 87 5.44 -28.98 2.68
CA GLY A 87 4.13 -29.26 2.12
C GLY A 87 3.25 -28.01 2.00
N ASN A 88 3.29 -27.13 2.99
CA ASN A 88 2.55 -25.86 2.97
C ASN A 88 3.07 -24.93 1.86
N LEU A 89 4.38 -24.86 1.68
CA LEU A 89 4.98 -24.00 0.65
C LEU A 89 4.72 -24.51 -0.76
N ILE A 90 4.80 -25.83 -0.98
CA ILE A 90 4.42 -26.45 -2.26
C ILE A 90 2.96 -26.16 -2.59
N LYS A 91 2.04 -26.35 -1.62
CA LYS A 91 0.62 -26.04 -1.80
C LYS A 91 0.39 -24.57 -2.10
N PHE A 92 1.09 -23.66 -1.40
CA PHE A 92 0.99 -22.23 -1.65
C PHE A 92 1.37 -21.87 -3.10
N ILE A 93 2.51 -22.36 -3.60
CA ILE A 93 2.94 -22.12 -4.98
C ILE A 93 1.97 -22.75 -5.98
N ASP A 94 1.54 -23.99 -5.75
CA ASP A 94 0.54 -24.67 -6.59
C ASP A 94 -0.78 -23.89 -6.67
N LEU A 95 -1.27 -23.36 -5.55
CA LEU A 95 -2.47 -22.52 -5.52
C LEU A 95 -2.28 -21.22 -6.30
N LEU A 96 -1.09 -20.60 -6.28
CA LEU A 96 -0.80 -19.45 -7.14
C LEU A 96 -0.91 -19.82 -8.63
N THR A 97 -0.49 -21.01 -9.05
CA THR A 97 -0.65 -21.46 -10.44
C THR A 97 -2.12 -21.66 -10.85
N LYS A 98 -3.04 -21.76 -9.90
CA LYS A 98 -4.48 -22.00 -10.12
C LYS A 98 -5.35 -20.77 -9.93
N LEU A 99 -5.00 -19.91 -8.99
CA LEU A 99 -5.85 -18.80 -8.53
C LEU A 99 -5.33 -17.41 -8.90
N PHE A 100 -4.10 -17.29 -9.41
CA PHE A 100 -3.58 -15.96 -9.77
C PHE A 100 -4.48 -15.29 -10.83
N PRO A 101 -5.00 -14.07 -10.59
CA PRO A 101 -6.18 -13.58 -11.31
C PRO A 101 -5.89 -13.08 -12.73
N CYS A 102 -4.62 -12.88 -13.09
CA CYS A 102 -4.22 -12.59 -14.46
C CYS A 102 -4.02 -13.90 -15.25
N ASP A 103 -4.94 -14.23 -16.17
CA ASP A 103 -4.94 -15.51 -16.90
C ASP A 103 -3.64 -15.81 -17.67
N GLU A 104 -3.13 -14.83 -18.42
CA GLU A 104 -1.86 -14.99 -19.16
C GLU A 104 -0.66 -15.13 -18.20
N CYS A 105 -0.68 -14.44 -17.07
CA CYS A 105 0.37 -14.51 -16.05
C CYS A 105 0.33 -15.88 -15.37
N ARG A 106 -0.86 -16.33 -14.99
CA ARG A 106 -1.13 -17.62 -14.36
C ARG A 106 -0.70 -18.77 -15.25
N SER A 107 -1.09 -18.74 -16.53
CA SER A 107 -0.73 -19.75 -17.52
C SER A 107 0.78 -19.83 -17.74
N HIS A 108 1.47 -18.69 -17.78
CA HIS A 108 2.93 -18.65 -17.87
C HIS A 108 3.59 -19.18 -16.58
N PHE A 109 3.13 -18.72 -15.41
CA PHE A 109 3.70 -19.12 -14.12
C PHE A 109 3.50 -20.62 -13.86
N LYS A 110 2.35 -21.19 -14.25
CA LYS A 110 2.14 -22.63 -14.23
C LYS A 110 3.20 -23.38 -15.02
N LYS A 111 3.45 -23.00 -16.27
CA LYS A 111 4.49 -23.64 -17.11
C LYS A 111 5.89 -23.49 -16.51
N LEU A 112 6.19 -22.34 -15.91
CA LEU A 112 7.42 -22.11 -15.19
C LEU A 112 7.56 -23.10 -14.03
N VAL A 113 6.55 -23.21 -13.16
CA VAL A 113 6.57 -24.14 -12.01
C VAL A 113 6.66 -25.60 -12.45
N ASP A 114 5.98 -25.99 -13.53
CA ASP A 114 6.04 -27.35 -14.07
C ASP A 114 7.45 -27.72 -14.58
N THR A 115 8.21 -26.76 -15.11
CA THR A 115 9.55 -26.97 -15.70
C THR A 115 10.70 -26.63 -14.74
N PHE A 116 10.43 -25.77 -13.76
CA PHE A 116 11.37 -25.29 -12.75
C PHE A 116 10.68 -25.33 -11.37
N PRO A 117 10.50 -26.52 -10.79
CA PRO A 117 9.73 -26.71 -9.56
C PRO A 117 10.39 -26.03 -8.35
N PRO A 118 9.60 -25.60 -7.35
CA PRO A 118 10.13 -24.94 -6.15
C PRO A 118 11.01 -25.87 -5.34
N LYS A 119 12.21 -25.39 -4.99
CA LYS A 119 13.08 -26.03 -4.00
C LYS A 119 12.70 -25.51 -2.63
N VAL A 120 12.30 -26.39 -1.72
CA VAL A 120 11.66 -26.00 -0.46
C VAL A 120 12.35 -26.60 0.77
N SER A 121 13.54 -27.19 0.64
CA SER A 121 14.19 -27.85 1.79
C SER A 121 14.68 -26.85 2.85
N SER A 122 15.04 -25.64 2.42
CA SER A 122 15.63 -24.61 3.27
C SER A 122 15.27 -23.21 2.79
N ARG A 123 15.50 -22.23 3.67
CA ARG A 123 15.44 -20.79 3.35
C ARG A 123 16.25 -20.45 2.11
N GLU A 124 17.50 -20.91 2.07
CA GLU A 124 18.45 -20.60 1.00
C GLU A 124 17.97 -21.15 -0.34
N GLU A 125 17.54 -22.42 -0.37
CA GLU A 125 17.03 -23.05 -1.59
C GLU A 125 15.78 -22.36 -2.12
N PHE A 126 14.84 -22.04 -1.23
CA PHE A 126 13.59 -21.41 -1.66
C PHE A 126 13.78 -19.95 -2.06
N ALA A 127 14.60 -19.17 -1.33
CA ALA A 127 14.94 -17.80 -1.71
C ALA A 127 15.68 -17.77 -3.07
N GLY A 128 16.62 -18.70 -3.27
CA GLY A 128 17.31 -18.87 -4.55
C GLY A 128 16.34 -19.21 -5.68
N TRP A 129 15.42 -20.15 -5.46
CA TRP A 129 14.38 -20.50 -6.44
C TRP A 129 13.47 -19.31 -6.74
N ALA A 130 12.98 -18.60 -5.73
CA ALA A 130 12.10 -17.45 -5.90
C ALA A 130 12.77 -16.33 -6.71
N CYS A 131 14.06 -16.09 -6.49
CA CYS A 131 14.83 -15.13 -7.27
C CYS A 131 14.97 -15.56 -8.74
N GLN A 132 15.39 -16.80 -8.97
CA GLN A 132 15.57 -17.35 -10.33
C GLN A 132 14.24 -17.36 -11.11
N ALA A 133 13.15 -17.80 -10.47
CA ALA A 133 11.81 -17.76 -11.05
C ALA A 133 11.38 -16.32 -11.40
N HIS A 134 11.65 -15.35 -10.54
CA HIS A 134 11.39 -13.95 -10.81
C HIS A 134 12.23 -13.43 -11.99
N ASN A 135 13.49 -13.84 -12.12
CA ASN A 135 14.34 -13.49 -13.24
C ASN A 135 13.88 -14.09 -14.57
N ILE A 136 13.35 -15.32 -14.58
CA ILE A 136 12.71 -15.89 -15.78
C ILE A 136 11.54 -15.00 -16.23
N VAL A 137 10.73 -14.49 -15.29
CA VAL A 137 9.66 -13.54 -15.60
C VAL A 137 10.20 -12.19 -16.05
N ASN A 138 11.26 -11.66 -15.42
CA ASN A 138 11.92 -10.42 -15.84
C ASN A 138 12.41 -10.52 -17.29
N LYS A 139 13.11 -11.59 -17.63
CA LYS A 139 13.60 -11.86 -18.98
C LYS A 139 12.45 -11.92 -20.00
N ARG A 140 11.36 -12.61 -19.69
CA ARG A 140 10.14 -12.62 -20.54
C ARG A 140 9.58 -11.22 -20.78
N LEU A 141 9.63 -10.36 -19.76
CA LEU A 141 9.11 -8.99 -19.81
C LEU A 141 10.13 -7.96 -20.32
N GLY A 142 11.32 -8.40 -20.77
CA GLY A 142 12.39 -7.51 -21.23
C GLY A 142 12.98 -6.63 -20.12
N LYS A 143 12.90 -7.07 -18.86
CA LYS A 143 13.46 -6.38 -17.69
C LYS A 143 14.86 -6.89 -17.37
N GLN A 144 15.66 -6.06 -16.71
CA GLN A 144 16.96 -6.45 -16.20
C GLN A 144 16.85 -7.59 -15.18
N GLU A 145 17.77 -8.55 -15.25
CA GLU A 145 17.89 -9.62 -14.27
C GLU A 145 18.44 -9.07 -12.94
N PHE A 146 17.86 -9.54 -11.84
CA PHE A 146 18.31 -9.23 -10.50
C PHE A 146 19.46 -10.15 -10.09
N ASN A 147 20.49 -9.62 -9.43
CA ASN A 147 21.57 -10.45 -8.91
C ASN A 147 21.10 -11.18 -7.63
N CYS A 148 20.85 -12.49 -7.74
CA CYS A 148 20.41 -13.34 -6.63
C CYS A 148 21.41 -13.49 -5.49
N SER A 149 22.67 -13.03 -5.64
CA SER A 149 23.61 -12.97 -4.52
C SER A 149 23.33 -11.80 -3.56
N ARG A 150 22.33 -10.95 -3.84
CA ARG A 150 21.97 -9.75 -3.08
C ARG A 150 20.53 -9.84 -2.55
N LEU A 151 20.11 -11.04 -2.14
CA LEU A 151 18.76 -11.29 -1.62
C LEU A 151 18.59 -10.81 -0.16
N ASP A 152 19.69 -10.66 0.55
CA ASP A 152 19.80 -10.12 1.89
C ASP A 152 19.34 -8.65 1.97
N ASP A 153 18.83 -8.27 3.13
CA ASP A 153 18.24 -6.98 3.54
C ASP A 153 17.04 -6.44 2.74
N ARG A 154 16.83 -6.87 1.49
CA ARG A 154 15.75 -6.35 0.63
C ARG A 154 14.34 -6.72 1.10
N TRP A 155 14.20 -7.89 1.72
CA TRP A 155 12.90 -8.52 1.99
C TRP A 155 12.62 -8.69 3.49
N ASP A 156 13.20 -7.83 4.32
CA ASP A 156 12.75 -7.71 5.71
C ASP A 156 11.31 -7.15 5.74
N CYS A 157 10.41 -7.86 6.39
CA CYS A 157 9.02 -7.43 6.57
C CYS A 157 8.82 -6.55 7.80
N GLY A 158 9.86 -6.27 8.59
CA GLY A 158 9.77 -5.49 9.82
C GLY A 158 8.94 -6.14 10.93
N CYS A 159 8.53 -7.40 10.73
CA CYS A 159 7.80 -8.19 11.71
C CYS A 159 8.80 -8.87 12.66
N LYS A 160 8.57 -8.69 13.97
CA LYS A 160 9.25 -9.42 15.05
C LYS A 160 8.45 -10.66 15.43
#